data_AF-A0AAF0TYZ3-F1
#
_entry.id   AF-A0AAF0TYZ3-F1
#
_cell.length_a   1.000
_cell.length_b   1.000
_cell.length_c   1.000
_cell.angle_alpha   90.00
_cell.angle_beta   90.00
_cell.angle_gamma   90.00
#
_symmetry.space_group_name_H-M   'P 1'
#
loop_
_entity.id
_entity.type
_entity.pdbx_description
1 polymer ?
#
loop_
_entity_poly.entity_id
_entity_poly.type
_entity_poly.pdbx_seq_one_letter_code
_entity_poly.pdbx_strand_id
1 'polypeptide(L)'
;MENNGSCEDLGPSSFPVEEVHKIAVLDMRLANADRHAGNILMSKGEDGQVELIPIDHGYCLPDSFEDVTFDWLYWPQARQPFSSETIEYIKSLDAEEDIGLLKLYGWDIPLESARTLRISTMLLKKGAERGLTPFTIGNIMCRETLNKESVIEEILQEALDSKPPGSSEDSFLVSVSHVMDRRLDEIA
;
A
#
# COMPACT_ATOMS: atom_id res chain seq x y z
N MET A 1 -3.95 -24.70 -1.05
CA MET A 1 -3.85 -24.17 -2.43
C MET A 1 -2.60 -24.76 -3.05
N GLU A 2 -2.72 -25.38 -4.23
CA GLU A 2 -1.57 -25.72 -5.06
C GLU A 2 -1.18 -24.49 -5.89
N ASN A 3 0.11 -24.25 -6.10
CA ASN A 3 0.62 -23.18 -6.95
C ASN A 3 1.34 -23.76 -8.18
N ASN A 4 1.46 -22.96 -9.23
CA ASN A 4 2.06 -23.33 -10.50
C ASN A 4 3.37 -22.56 -10.79
N GLY A 5 4.04 -22.05 -9.75
CA GLY A 5 5.29 -21.29 -9.85
C GLY A 5 5.18 -19.82 -9.44
N SER A 6 6.31 -19.12 -9.51
CA SER A 6 6.45 -17.69 -9.23
C SER A 6 6.12 -16.85 -10.48
N CYS A 7 5.74 -15.58 -10.28
CA CYS A 7 5.52 -14.64 -11.37
C CYS A 7 6.82 -14.20 -12.08
N GLU A 8 8.01 -14.44 -11.51
CA GLU A 8 9.30 -14.15 -12.17
C GLU A 8 9.47 -14.91 -13.50
N ASP A 9 8.91 -16.12 -13.58
CA ASP A 9 8.99 -16.98 -14.77
C ASP A 9 7.95 -16.62 -15.84
N LEU A 10 7.07 -15.65 -15.58
CA LEU A 10 5.90 -15.32 -16.40
C LEU A 10 5.85 -13.83 -16.75
N GLY A 11 5.48 -13.51 -17.99
CA GLY A 11 5.27 -12.11 -18.39
C GLY A 11 4.02 -11.53 -17.71
N PRO A 12 4.09 -10.37 -17.04
CA PRO A 12 2.97 -9.86 -16.24
C PRO A 12 1.75 -9.45 -17.07
N SER A 13 1.89 -9.33 -18.39
CA SER A 13 0.81 -8.93 -19.30
C SER A 13 -0.40 -9.89 -19.32
N SER A 14 -0.24 -11.14 -18.89
CA SER A 14 -1.34 -12.12 -18.85
C SER A 14 -2.10 -12.19 -17.52
N PHE A 15 -1.68 -11.46 -16.49
CA PHE A 15 -2.34 -11.53 -15.19
C PHE A 15 -3.69 -10.78 -15.19
N PRO A 16 -4.74 -11.32 -14.55
CA PRO A 16 -6.00 -10.60 -14.38
C PRO A 16 -5.80 -9.29 -13.62
N VAL A 17 -6.48 -8.23 -14.04
CA VAL A 17 -6.38 -6.89 -13.44
C VAL A 17 -6.75 -6.93 -11.96
N GLU A 18 -7.87 -7.58 -11.63
CA GLU A 18 -8.37 -7.67 -10.26
C GLU A 18 -7.40 -8.41 -9.33
N GLU A 19 -6.67 -9.42 -9.82
CA GLU A 19 -5.67 -10.14 -9.02
C GLU A 19 -4.47 -9.25 -8.66
N VAL A 20 -4.00 -8.43 -9.61
CA VAL A 20 -2.94 -7.46 -9.33
C VAL A 20 -3.44 -6.37 -8.38
N HIS A 21 -4.69 -5.93 -8.51
CA HIS A 21 -5.27 -4.90 -7.63
C HIS A 21 -5.43 -5.40 -6.20
N LYS A 22 -5.81 -6.65 -5.97
CA LYS A 22 -5.84 -7.26 -4.63
C LYS A 22 -4.49 -7.20 -3.93
N ILE A 23 -3.42 -7.53 -4.65
CA ILE A 23 -2.04 -7.45 -4.14
C ILE A 23 -1.66 -6.00 -3.88
N ALA A 24 -1.94 -5.09 -4.81
CA ALA A 24 -1.63 -3.68 -4.66
C ALA A 24 -2.30 -3.07 -3.41
N VAL A 25 -3.57 -3.40 -3.16
CA VAL A 25 -4.30 -2.95 -1.96
C VAL A 25 -3.66 -3.49 -0.69
N LEU A 26 -3.30 -4.77 -0.65
CA LEU A 26 -2.65 -5.38 0.51
C LEU A 26 -1.27 -4.76 0.77
N ASP A 27 -0.43 -4.68 -0.25
CA ASP A 27 0.94 -4.18 -0.13
C ASP A 27 1.00 -2.70 0.22
N MET A 28 0.12 -1.87 -0.37
CA MET A 28 0.04 -0.47 0.01
C MET A 28 -0.43 -0.33 1.47
N ARG A 29 -1.48 -1.06 1.88
CA ARG A 29 -1.94 -1.02 3.29
C ARG A 29 -0.84 -1.42 4.27
N LEU A 30 -0.03 -2.42 3.92
CA LEU A 30 1.05 -2.91 4.78
C LEU A 30 2.39 -2.20 4.57
N ALA A 31 2.49 -1.25 3.63
CA ALA A 31 3.75 -0.62 3.23
C ALA A 31 4.87 -1.65 3.02
N ASN A 32 4.62 -2.64 2.15
CA ASN A 32 5.57 -3.72 1.90
C ASN A 32 6.90 -3.18 1.34
N ALA A 33 8.01 -3.54 1.98
CA ALA A 33 9.36 -3.13 1.60
C ALA A 33 10.11 -4.16 0.75
N ASP A 34 9.44 -5.25 0.33
CA ASP A 34 10.06 -6.31 -0.47
C ASP A 34 9.06 -7.00 -1.42
N ARG A 35 8.09 -6.25 -2.00
CA ARG A 35 7.22 -6.86 -3.00
C ARG A 35 7.92 -6.91 -4.35
N HIS A 36 8.51 -8.07 -4.64
CA HIS A 36 8.96 -8.44 -5.99
C HIS A 36 8.12 -9.58 -6.60
N ALA A 37 8.27 -9.81 -7.91
CA ALA A 37 7.55 -10.85 -8.63
C ALA A 37 7.78 -12.26 -8.05
N GLY A 38 8.95 -12.50 -7.44
CA GLY A 38 9.33 -13.73 -6.73
C GLY A 38 8.45 -14.04 -5.53
N ASN A 39 7.91 -12.99 -4.90
CA ASN A 39 7.02 -13.08 -3.75
C ASN A 39 5.54 -13.17 -4.16
N ILE A 40 5.24 -13.39 -5.44
CA ILE A 40 3.87 -13.59 -5.93
C ILE A 40 3.81 -14.94 -6.65
N LEU A 41 3.09 -15.88 -6.05
CA LEU A 41 2.82 -17.17 -6.68
C LEU A 41 1.60 -17.06 -7.59
N MET A 42 1.60 -17.84 -8.66
CA MET A 42 0.43 -18.00 -9.52
C MET A 42 -0.21 -19.36 -9.23
N SER A 43 -1.53 -19.38 -9.11
CA SER A 43 -2.32 -20.62 -9.18
C SER A 43 -3.25 -20.57 -10.39
N LYS A 44 -3.50 -21.73 -10.99
CA LYS A 44 -4.49 -21.93 -12.06
C LYS A 44 -5.51 -22.95 -11.60
N GLY A 45 -6.77 -22.51 -11.50
CA GLY A 45 -7.91 -23.39 -11.24
C GLY A 45 -8.14 -24.39 -12.39
N GLU A 46 -8.95 -25.42 -12.13
CA GLU A 46 -9.34 -26.41 -13.14
C GLU A 46 -10.09 -25.79 -14.33
N ASP A 47 -10.74 -24.64 -14.11
CA ASP A 47 -11.42 -23.82 -15.11
C ASP A 47 -10.48 -22.89 -15.89
N GLY A 48 -9.18 -22.89 -15.56
CA GLY A 48 -8.17 -22.02 -16.15
C GLY A 48 -8.14 -20.61 -15.57
N GLN A 49 -8.93 -20.32 -14.52
CA GLN A 49 -8.87 -19.04 -13.83
C GLN A 49 -7.51 -18.88 -13.14
N VAL A 50 -6.87 -17.74 -13.38
CA VAL A 50 -5.60 -17.38 -12.75
C VAL A 50 -5.89 -16.65 -11.45
N GLU A 51 -5.24 -17.09 -10.37
CA GLU A 51 -5.20 -16.43 -9.07
C GLU A 51 -3.76 -16.08 -8.72
N LEU A 52 -3.55 -14.92 -8.09
CA LEU A 52 -2.25 -14.49 -7.60
C LEU A 52 -2.23 -14.55 -6.06
N ILE A 53 -1.21 -15.20 -5.53
CA ILE A 53 -1.07 -15.46 -4.10
C ILE A 53 0.19 -14.72 -3.62
N PRO A 54 0.05 -13.56 -2.96
CA PRO A 54 1.18 -12.89 -2.35
C PRO A 54 1.70 -13.75 -1.18
N ILE A 55 3.00 -13.95 -1.13
CA ILE A 55 3.70 -14.64 -0.04
C ILE A 55 4.76 -13.71 0.54
N ASP A 56 5.45 -14.21 1.56
CA ASP A 56 6.60 -13.57 2.20
C ASP A 56 6.37 -12.11 2.60
N HIS A 57 5.59 -11.92 3.67
CA HIS A 57 5.25 -10.61 4.21
C HIS A 57 6.20 -10.19 5.35
N GLY A 58 7.42 -10.76 5.40
CA GLY A 58 8.38 -10.53 6.48
C GLY A 58 8.89 -9.09 6.58
N TYR A 59 8.82 -8.34 5.48
CA TYR A 59 9.23 -6.93 5.36
C TYR A 59 8.04 -5.96 5.26
N CYS A 60 6.88 -6.35 5.82
CA CYS A 60 5.72 -5.46 5.95
C CYS A 60 5.77 -4.66 7.26
N LEU A 61 5.06 -3.53 7.28
CA LEU A 61 4.89 -2.63 8.42
C LEU A 61 6.22 -2.06 8.97
N PRO A 62 7.07 -1.48 8.10
CA PRO A 62 8.29 -0.80 8.52
C PRO A 62 7.99 0.43 9.39
N ASP A 63 9.01 0.92 10.08
CA ASP A 63 8.95 2.14 10.89
C ASP A 63 9.01 3.44 10.07
N SER A 64 9.36 3.33 8.78
CA SER A 64 9.40 4.44 7.82
C SER A 64 9.03 3.98 6.41
N PHE A 65 8.84 4.93 5.49
CA PHE A 65 8.50 4.64 4.08
C PHE A 65 9.74 4.48 3.17
N GLU A 66 10.95 4.59 3.72
CA GLU A 66 12.20 4.65 2.96
C GLU A 66 12.40 3.44 2.03
N ASP A 67 12.08 2.23 2.52
CA ASP A 67 12.32 0.97 1.82
C ASP A 67 11.09 0.43 1.06
N VAL A 68 9.96 1.16 1.06
CA VAL A 68 8.72 0.68 0.43
C VAL A 68 8.90 0.52 -1.07
N THR A 69 8.63 -0.68 -1.59
CA THR A 69 8.87 -1.02 -3.00
C THR A 69 7.87 -2.04 -3.53
N PHE A 70 7.45 -1.84 -4.78
CA PHE A 70 6.40 -2.62 -5.43
C PHE A 70 6.74 -2.91 -6.91
N ASP A 71 7.08 -4.16 -7.24
CA ASP A 71 7.31 -4.56 -8.64
C ASP A 71 6.07 -4.40 -9.53
N TRP A 72 4.88 -4.58 -8.96
CA TRP A 72 3.62 -4.48 -9.69
C TRP A 72 3.35 -3.06 -10.24
N LEU A 73 4.08 -2.03 -9.78
CA LEU A 73 4.03 -0.68 -10.36
C LEU A 73 4.36 -0.68 -11.86
N TYR A 74 5.21 -1.60 -12.31
CA TYR A 74 5.63 -1.68 -13.70
C TYR A 74 4.71 -2.56 -14.55
N TRP A 75 3.67 -3.15 -13.95
CA TRP A 75 2.73 -4.01 -14.63
C TRP A 75 1.59 -3.17 -15.24
N PRO A 76 1.10 -3.49 -16.45
CA PRO A 76 0.07 -2.69 -17.12
C PRO A 76 -1.25 -2.59 -16.32
N GLN A 77 -1.56 -3.60 -15.50
CA GLN A 77 -2.74 -3.67 -14.65
C GLN A 77 -2.76 -2.57 -13.59
N ALA A 78 -1.60 -2.16 -13.06
CA ALA A 78 -1.51 -1.10 -12.04
C ALA A 78 -1.96 0.27 -12.58
N ARG A 79 -1.94 0.47 -13.91
CA ARG A 79 -2.40 1.70 -14.56
C ARG A 79 -3.90 1.72 -14.82
N GLN A 80 -4.61 0.63 -14.57
CA GLN A 80 -6.06 0.59 -14.69
C GLN A 80 -6.74 1.10 -13.41
N PRO A 81 -7.91 1.76 -13.50
CA PRO A 81 -8.64 2.20 -12.33
C PRO A 81 -9.14 1.00 -11.52
N PHE A 82 -9.25 1.17 -10.20
CA PHE A 82 -9.90 0.17 -9.36
C PHE A 82 -11.35 -0.07 -9.79
N SER A 83 -11.80 -1.32 -9.65
CA SER A 83 -13.21 -1.68 -9.80
C SER A 83 -14.05 -1.06 -8.66
N SER A 84 -15.35 -0.85 -8.90
CA SER A 84 -16.25 -0.32 -7.85
C SER A 84 -16.28 -1.20 -6.60
N GLU A 85 -16.16 -2.52 -6.77
CA GLU A 85 -16.05 -3.47 -5.66
C GLU A 85 -14.79 -3.22 -4.84
N THR A 86 -13.65 -3.02 -5.49
CA THR A 86 -12.38 -2.73 -4.81
C THR A 86 -12.41 -1.37 -4.13
N ILE A 87 -13.04 -0.36 -4.72
CA ILE A 87 -13.22 0.96 -4.08
C ILE A 87 -14.06 0.85 -2.82
N GLU A 88 -15.17 0.11 -2.85
CA GLU A 88 -16.01 -0.09 -1.65
C GLU A 88 -15.28 -0.91 -0.58
N TYR A 89 -14.45 -1.89 -0.97
CA TYR A 89 -13.57 -2.59 -0.05
C TYR A 89 -12.53 -1.64 0.59
N ILE A 90 -11.83 -0.82 -0.21
CA ILE A 90 -10.85 0.15 0.30
C ILE A 90 -11.52 1.11 1.28
N LYS A 91 -12.73 1.58 0.97
CA LYS A 91 -13.49 2.51 1.81
C LYS A 91 -13.83 1.91 3.19
N SER A 92 -14.05 0.60 3.27
CA SER A 92 -14.39 -0.09 4.52
C SER A 92 -13.19 -0.39 5.42
N LEU A 93 -11.94 -0.25 4.92
CA LEU A 93 -10.73 -0.49 5.72
C LEU A 93 -10.64 0.45 6.93
N ASP A 94 -10.25 -0.10 8.09
CA ASP A 94 -10.05 0.64 9.34
C ASP A 94 -8.75 0.19 10.02
N ALA A 95 -7.77 1.11 10.08
CA ALA A 95 -6.46 0.83 10.64
C ALA A 95 -6.49 0.53 12.15
N GLU A 96 -7.45 1.07 12.91
CA GLU A 96 -7.56 0.79 14.35
C GLU A 96 -8.14 -0.59 14.60
N GLU A 97 -9.12 -1.02 13.80
CA GLU A 97 -9.63 -2.40 13.85
C GLU A 97 -8.51 -3.40 13.52
N ASP A 98 -7.68 -3.08 12.54
CA ASP A 98 -6.52 -3.89 12.14
C ASP A 98 -5.48 -4.00 13.25
N ILE A 99 -5.10 -2.87 13.87
CA ILE A 99 -4.18 -2.84 15.00
C ILE A 99 -4.75 -3.64 16.19
N GLY A 100 -6.05 -3.48 16.46
CA GLY A 100 -6.76 -4.26 17.48
C GLY A 100 -6.73 -5.76 17.21
N LEU A 101 -6.88 -6.17 15.94
CA LEU A 101 -6.81 -7.55 15.51
C LEU A 101 -5.40 -8.15 15.70
N LEU A 102 -4.36 -7.42 15.30
CA LEU A 102 -2.96 -7.87 15.51
C LEU A 102 -2.66 -8.07 16.99
N LYS A 103 -3.11 -7.13 17.83
CA LYS A 103 -2.97 -7.22 19.29
C LYS A 103 -3.73 -8.42 19.85
N LEU A 104 -4.95 -8.69 19.37
CA LEU A 104 -5.74 -9.85 19.77
C LEU A 104 -5.01 -11.17 19.46
N TYR A 105 -4.31 -11.25 18.34
CA TYR A 105 -3.50 -12.41 17.95
C TYR A 105 -2.09 -12.42 18.56
N GLY A 106 -1.80 -11.51 19.49
CA GLY A 106 -0.60 -11.56 20.32
C GLY A 106 0.57 -10.69 19.84
N TRP A 107 0.35 -9.84 18.84
CA TRP A 107 1.36 -8.87 18.41
C TRP A 107 0.94 -7.44 18.74
N ASP A 108 1.54 -6.88 19.80
CA ASP A 108 1.42 -5.46 20.11
C ASP A 108 2.37 -4.69 19.18
N ILE A 109 1.81 -4.18 18.08
CA ILE A 109 2.57 -3.51 17.02
C ILE A 109 3.27 -2.25 17.58
N PRO A 110 4.57 -2.02 17.26
CA PRO A 110 5.26 -0.80 17.65
C PRO A 110 4.57 0.47 17.15
N LEU A 111 4.72 1.58 17.89
CA LEU A 111 4.08 2.86 17.56
C LEU A 111 4.37 3.32 16.13
N GLU A 112 5.63 3.23 15.69
CA GLU A 112 6.08 3.67 14.38
C GLU A 112 5.45 2.81 13.25
N SER A 113 5.48 1.48 13.39
CA SER A 113 4.80 0.57 12.45
C SER A 113 3.28 0.78 12.41
N ALA A 114 2.66 1.05 13.56
CA ALA A 114 1.24 1.36 13.64
C ALA A 114 0.90 2.70 12.95
N ARG A 115 1.78 3.69 13.08
CA ARG A 115 1.70 4.95 12.36
C ARG A 115 1.80 4.73 10.84
N THR A 116 2.75 3.91 10.38
CA THR A 116 2.84 3.51 8.97
C THR A 116 1.53 2.91 8.47
N LEU A 117 0.96 1.94 9.18
CA LEU A 117 -0.34 1.33 8.81
C LEU A 117 -1.47 2.36 8.69
N ARG A 118 -1.58 3.29 9.65
CA ARG A 118 -2.59 4.35 9.63
C ARG A 118 -2.44 5.26 8.42
N ILE A 119 -1.22 5.73 8.16
CA ILE A 119 -0.92 6.66 7.07
C ILE A 119 -1.13 5.97 5.71
N SER A 120 -0.63 4.75 5.56
CA SER A 120 -0.84 3.93 4.35
C SER A 120 -2.31 3.70 4.06
N THR A 121 -3.09 3.34 5.07
CA THR A 121 -4.55 3.15 4.94
C THR A 121 -5.24 4.46 4.57
N MET A 122 -4.83 5.58 5.17
CA MET A 122 -5.36 6.90 4.86
C MET A 122 -5.06 7.31 3.41
N LEU A 123 -3.82 7.15 2.95
CA LEU A 123 -3.40 7.43 1.58
C LEU A 123 -4.19 6.60 0.58
N LEU A 124 -4.32 5.30 0.83
CA LEU A 124 -5.06 4.39 -0.04
C LEU A 124 -6.53 4.82 -0.17
N LYS A 125 -7.19 5.12 0.96
CA LYS A 125 -8.59 5.58 0.97
C LYS A 125 -8.77 6.90 0.22
N LYS A 126 -7.95 7.90 0.53
CA LYS A 126 -8.01 9.24 -0.08
C LYS A 126 -7.67 9.23 -1.57
N GLY A 127 -6.71 8.40 -1.98
CA GLY A 127 -6.34 8.23 -3.38
C GLY A 127 -7.41 7.51 -4.19
N ALA A 128 -7.96 6.41 -3.66
CA ALA A 128 -9.03 5.67 -4.32
C ALA A 128 -10.32 6.50 -4.47
N GLU A 129 -10.68 7.30 -3.46
CA GLU A 129 -11.82 8.22 -3.52
C GLU A 129 -11.67 9.27 -4.62
N ARG A 130 -10.43 9.68 -4.93
CA ARG A 130 -10.10 10.59 -6.03
C ARG A 130 -9.97 9.91 -7.39
N GLY A 131 -10.23 8.60 -7.47
CA GLY A 131 -10.10 7.83 -8.71
C GLY A 131 -8.65 7.60 -9.15
N LEU A 132 -7.67 7.78 -8.25
CA LEU A 132 -6.27 7.49 -8.55
C LEU A 132 -6.07 5.99 -8.75
N THR A 133 -5.21 5.64 -9.70
CA THR A 133 -4.87 4.26 -10.02
C THR A 133 -3.89 3.66 -8.99
N PRO A 134 -3.81 2.32 -8.84
CA PRO A 134 -2.79 1.69 -8.02
C PRO A 134 -1.38 2.19 -8.35
N PHE A 135 -1.08 2.42 -9.63
CA PHE A 135 0.18 3.00 -10.07
C PHE A 135 0.44 4.37 -9.43
N THR A 136 -0.57 5.25 -9.44
CA THR A 136 -0.40 6.62 -8.94
C THR A 136 -0.21 6.62 -7.42
N ILE A 137 -1.03 5.86 -6.70
CA ILE A 137 -0.93 5.75 -5.24
C ILE A 137 0.39 5.08 -4.83
N GLY A 138 0.78 3.99 -5.49
CA GLY A 138 2.04 3.31 -5.19
C GLY A 138 3.28 4.17 -5.46
N ASN A 139 3.29 5.00 -6.51
CA ASN A 139 4.40 5.95 -6.73
C ASN A 139 4.49 7.05 -5.68
N ILE A 140 3.40 7.38 -4.97
CA ILE A 140 3.47 8.31 -3.84
C ILE A 140 4.26 7.66 -2.69
N MET A 141 4.17 6.35 -2.52
CA MET A 141 4.82 5.60 -1.45
C MET A 141 6.28 5.23 -1.74
N CYS A 142 6.63 4.99 -3.01
CA CYS A 142 7.95 4.51 -3.39
C CYS A 142 8.89 5.66 -3.75
N ARG A 143 10.15 5.56 -3.33
CA ARG A 143 11.23 6.44 -3.80
C ARG A 143 11.57 6.14 -5.27
N GLU A 144 11.76 7.17 -6.08
CA GLU A 144 12.23 7.02 -7.47
C GLU A 144 13.69 6.56 -7.54
N THR A 145 14.50 7.00 -6.57
CA THR A 145 15.91 6.62 -6.39
C THR A 145 16.23 6.63 -4.90
N LEU A 146 17.27 5.91 -4.48
CA LEU A 146 17.70 5.87 -3.07
C LEU A 146 17.96 7.25 -2.45
N ASN A 147 18.25 8.28 -3.25
CA ASN A 147 18.60 9.62 -2.79
C ASN A 147 17.46 10.65 -2.92
N LYS A 148 16.27 10.24 -3.38
CA LYS A 148 15.12 11.12 -3.55
C LYS A 148 13.97 10.57 -2.71
N GLU A 149 13.60 11.32 -1.68
CA GLU A 149 12.43 11.03 -0.85
C GLU A 149 11.18 10.84 -1.71
N SER A 150 10.32 9.92 -1.27
CA SER A 150 9.01 9.70 -1.86
C SER A 150 8.05 10.82 -1.48
N VAL A 151 6.95 10.95 -2.22
CA VAL A 151 5.95 11.99 -1.94
C VAL A 151 5.33 11.79 -0.55
N ILE A 152 5.17 10.54 -0.09
CA ILE A 152 4.67 10.29 1.27
C ILE A 152 5.67 10.77 2.32
N GLU A 153 6.97 10.59 2.13
CA GLU A 153 7.99 11.10 3.05
C GLU A 153 7.98 12.64 3.12
N GLU A 154 7.84 13.32 1.96
CA GLU A 154 7.69 14.77 1.93
C GLU A 154 6.42 15.24 2.68
N ILE A 155 5.31 14.51 2.54
CA ILE A 155 4.05 14.79 3.27
C ILE A 155 4.29 14.69 4.78
N LEU A 156 4.99 13.65 5.23
CA LEU A 156 5.28 13.45 6.65
C LEU A 156 6.22 14.51 7.19
N GLN A 157 7.26 14.87 6.44
CA GLN A 157 8.19 15.91 6.83
C GLN A 157 7.49 17.27 6.96
N GLU A 158 6.63 17.63 6.01
CA GLU A 158 5.85 18.87 6.08
C GLU A 158 4.86 18.87 7.27
N ALA A 159 4.22 17.73 7.54
CA ALA A 159 3.35 17.57 8.70
C ALA A 159 4.10 17.65 10.04
N LEU A 160 5.37 17.20 10.07
CA LEU A 160 6.25 17.32 11.23
C LEU A 160 6.72 18.77 11.43
N ASP A 161 7.14 19.46 10.37
CA ASP A 161 7.64 20.83 10.43
C ASP A 161 6.57 21.84 10.87
N SER A 162 5.31 21.54 10.58
CA SER A 162 4.15 22.34 11.02
C SER A 162 3.71 22.04 12.46
N LYS A 163 4.27 21.01 13.11
CA LYS A 163 3.83 20.52 14.43
C LYS A 163 4.48 21.31 15.58
N PRO A 164 3.69 21.84 16.53
CA PRO A 164 4.25 22.40 17.77
C PRO A 164 4.97 21.33 18.62
N PRO A 165 6.04 21.69 19.35
CA PRO A 165 6.72 20.76 20.27
C PRO A 165 5.76 20.13 21.28
N GLY A 166 5.83 18.81 21.45
CA GLY A 166 5.01 18.06 22.41
C GLY A 166 3.58 17.72 21.95
N SER A 167 3.22 17.96 20.69
CA SER A 167 1.88 17.60 20.19
C SER A 167 1.69 16.07 20.10
N SER A 168 0.45 15.60 20.30
CA SER A 168 0.11 14.18 20.33
C SER A 168 0.26 13.47 18.98
N GLU A 169 0.14 12.15 18.99
CA GLU A 169 0.08 11.31 17.78
C GLU A 169 -1.15 11.67 16.93
N ASP A 170 -2.34 11.77 17.54
CA ASP A 170 -3.57 12.14 16.84
C ASP A 170 -3.45 13.49 16.13
N SER A 171 -2.85 14.49 16.81
CA SER A 171 -2.63 15.81 16.21
C SER A 171 -1.67 15.73 15.02
N PHE A 172 -0.70 14.82 15.04
CA PHE A 172 0.20 14.60 13.92
C PHE A 172 -0.53 13.94 12.74
N LEU A 173 -1.31 12.89 12.98
CA LEU A 173 -2.10 12.22 11.93
C LEU A 173 -3.13 13.16 11.30
N VAL A 174 -3.72 14.06 12.08
CA VAL A 174 -4.57 15.14 11.55
C VAL A 174 -3.77 16.06 10.63
N SER A 175 -2.56 16.48 11.01
CA SER A 175 -1.70 17.31 10.14
C SER A 175 -1.36 16.58 8.83
N VAL A 176 -0.94 15.31 8.92
CA VAL A 176 -0.67 14.45 7.76
C VAL A 176 -1.88 14.37 6.82
N SER A 177 -3.09 14.17 7.35
CA SER A 177 -4.32 14.11 6.56
C SER A 177 -4.54 15.39 5.73
N HIS A 178 -4.34 16.58 6.33
CA HIS A 178 -4.52 17.86 5.64
C HIS A 178 -3.46 18.10 4.57
N VAL A 179 -2.19 17.83 4.87
CA VAL A 179 -1.09 17.96 3.90
C VAL A 179 -1.31 16.98 2.74
N MET A 180 -1.69 15.74 3.05
CA MET A 180 -2.00 14.71 2.07
C MET A 180 -3.16 15.10 1.16
N ASP A 181 -4.26 15.64 1.68
CA ASP A 181 -5.37 16.12 0.85
C ASP A 181 -4.89 17.15 -0.16
N ARG A 182 -4.12 18.16 0.28
CA ARG A 182 -3.57 19.19 -0.61
C ARG A 182 -2.68 18.60 -1.71
N ARG A 183 -1.75 17.70 -1.35
CA ARG A 183 -0.84 17.06 -2.31
C ARG A 183 -1.60 16.15 -3.29
N LEU A 184 -2.62 15.42 -2.84
CA LEU A 184 -3.43 14.56 -3.70
C LEU A 184 -4.32 15.37 -4.66
N ASP A 185 -4.84 16.52 -4.24
CA ASP A 185 -5.63 17.42 -5.10
C ASP A 185 -4.78 18.05 -6.22
N GLU A 186 -3.47 18.15 -6.04
CA GLU A 186 -2.53 18.60 -7.08
C GLU A 186 -2.21 17.50 -8.12
N ILE A 187 -2.43 16.23 -7.76
CA ILE A 187 -2.15 15.05 -8.61
C ILE A 187 -3.39 14.59 -9.39
N ALA A 188 -4.58 14.73 -8.80
CA ALA A 188 -5.85 14.22 -9.32
C ALA A 188 -6.41 14.98 -10.53
#